data_AF-A0A6I1GH19-F1
#
_entry.id   AF-A0A6I1GH19-F1
#
_cell.length_a   1.000
_cell.length_b   1.000
_cell.length_c   1.000
_cell.angle_alpha   90.00
_cell.angle_beta   90.00
_cell.angle_gamma   90.00
#
_symmetry.space_group_name_H-M   'P 1'
#
loop_
_entity.id
_entity.type
_entity.pdbx_description
1 polymer ?
#
loop_
_entity_poly.entity_id
_entity_poly.type
_entity_poly.pdbx_seq_one_letter_code
_entity_poly.pdbx_strand_id
1 'polypeptide(L)'
;MPALTRRTLLGGAAATALVAVTGCSDDLALPDLGGAEAEPSPEPPTLVRRTPTDSSSLSGDAAAAAAALSGLLLQSSRVAVLTGDEAAALGTAAELASAGQWPVLVGEAATPLPSQTLDELERLRVEYLVVVGEAPDAASQLAAQTGLEPDRVIVLPAAGPAVPPDGVPVGEPADGPPLALIVGASSSMDAAAASAAALGAVVHSEVTDPREESDVFEALRSEPALPLATAASEQSAAEALLVMGAMAQRAAELPGGGVTVFPHRRMVALYGHPGAPVLGLLGEQDVEASIVRVGTYVDRYQPLVEETVVPAFEIIASVATAGAGDDGNYSKVWPPEIFRAWVDAAKEAGVYVVLDLQPGRSDFLTQAREYEELLIEPHVGLALDPEWRLGPNERHLVRIGSVEAAEINQVSDYLAELVRTHDLPQKVLTLHQFRVSMIPDRDQVRTDHPELAIVLHADGQGSQPAKQDTWRVLKQDLPENMWLGWKNFYDEDAPMLTPEQTVAQVEPVPWFISYQ
;
A
#
# COMPACT_ATOMS: atom_id res chain seq x y z
N MET A 1 -4.90 -60.33 3.29
CA MET A 1 -4.13 -61.32 4.08
C MET A 1 -2.64 -61.07 3.82
N PRO A 2 -1.75 -61.27 4.79
CA PRO A 2 -1.61 -60.49 6.03
C PRO A 2 -0.13 -59.97 6.14
N ALA A 3 0.45 -59.44 7.22
CA ALA A 3 0.11 -59.46 8.65
C ALA A 3 1.00 -58.47 9.46
N LEU A 4 0.46 -57.87 10.55
CA LEU A 4 1.11 -57.63 11.88
C LEU A 4 2.37 -56.70 11.94
N THR A 5 2.77 -55.98 13.01
CA THR A 5 2.29 -55.53 14.34
C THR A 5 3.25 -54.40 14.85
N ARG A 6 3.10 -53.64 15.95
CA ARG A 6 2.20 -53.66 17.13
C ARG A 6 2.03 -52.23 17.72
N ARG A 7 1.18 -52.09 18.75
CA ARG A 7 1.10 -50.94 19.68
C ARG A 7 2.17 -51.01 20.78
N THR A 8 2.52 -49.86 21.37
CA THR A 8 2.42 -49.69 22.85
C THR A 8 2.14 -48.25 23.26
N LEU A 9 1.24 -48.09 24.24
CA LEU A 9 0.90 -46.88 25.01
C LEU A 9 1.37 -47.10 26.45
N LEU A 10 1.89 -46.07 27.13
CA LEU A 10 2.00 -45.88 28.59
C LEU A 10 2.74 -44.55 28.83
N GLY A 11 2.39 -43.64 29.75
CA GLY A 11 1.34 -43.68 30.76
C GLY A 11 1.92 -43.79 32.19
N GLY A 12 1.99 -42.67 32.91
CA GLY A 12 2.46 -42.59 34.31
C GLY A 12 3.06 -41.19 34.58
N ALA A 13 2.41 -40.24 35.26
CA ALA A 13 1.78 -40.21 36.59
C ALA A 13 2.78 -39.85 37.72
N ALA A 14 2.38 -38.87 38.54
CA ALA A 14 3.22 -38.23 39.54
C ALA A 14 3.42 -39.08 40.81
N ALA A 15 4.49 -38.80 41.56
CA ALA A 15 4.68 -39.28 42.92
C ALA A 15 5.30 -38.19 43.81
N THR A 16 4.47 -37.64 44.69
CA THR A 16 4.87 -36.72 45.76
C THR A 16 5.64 -37.48 46.85
N ALA A 17 6.79 -36.96 47.31
CA ALA A 17 7.50 -37.49 48.47
C ALA A 17 7.75 -36.39 49.50
N LEU A 18 6.88 -36.32 50.50
CA LEU A 18 7.04 -35.45 51.67
C LEU A 18 7.87 -36.21 52.72
N VAL A 19 9.01 -35.67 53.13
CA VAL A 19 9.77 -36.18 54.28
C VAL A 19 10.09 -35.02 55.20
N ALA A 20 9.44 -35.01 56.37
CA ALA A 20 9.81 -34.15 57.49
C ALA A 20 10.70 -34.95 58.45
N VAL A 21 11.85 -34.38 58.83
CA VAL A 21 12.62 -34.85 59.99
C VAL A 21 13.02 -33.63 60.81
N THR A 22 12.64 -33.64 62.09
CA THR A 22 12.98 -32.65 63.09
C THR A 22 14.14 -33.14 63.96
N GLY A 23 15.08 -32.25 64.32
CA GLY A 23 15.70 -32.29 65.64
C GLY A 23 17.23 -32.29 65.74
N CYS A 24 17.72 -31.35 66.56
CA CYS A 24 18.91 -31.42 67.42
C CYS A 24 20.32 -31.28 66.81
N SER A 25 20.89 -30.09 67.07
CA SER A 25 22.24 -29.82 67.64
C SER A 25 23.38 -30.83 67.41
N ASP A 26 24.49 -30.34 66.84
CA ASP A 26 25.72 -30.11 67.62
C ASP A 26 26.73 -29.22 66.86
N ASP A 27 27.65 -28.59 67.61
CA ASP A 27 28.69 -27.68 67.11
C ASP A 27 29.66 -28.33 66.12
N LEU A 28 29.76 -27.78 64.91
CA LEU A 28 30.94 -27.92 64.05
C LEU A 28 31.28 -26.57 63.43
N ALA A 29 32.46 -26.05 63.77
CA ALA A 29 32.95 -24.76 63.30
C ALA A 29 33.19 -24.78 61.78
N LEU A 30 32.43 -23.96 61.06
CA LEU A 30 32.72 -23.62 59.66
C LEU A 30 33.85 -22.58 59.60
N PRO A 31 34.75 -22.65 58.62
CA PRO A 31 35.74 -21.60 58.39
C PRO A 31 35.04 -20.31 57.93
N ASP A 32 35.70 -19.19 58.20
CA ASP A 32 35.28 -17.84 57.80
C ASP A 32 35.21 -17.73 56.26
N LEU A 33 34.01 -17.97 55.73
CA LEU A 33 33.67 -17.62 54.35
C LEU A 33 33.36 -16.13 54.34
N GLY A 34 34.42 -15.34 54.12
CA GLY A 34 34.34 -13.90 53.98
C GLY A 34 33.19 -13.52 53.05
N GLY A 35 32.39 -12.54 53.48
CA GLY A 35 31.15 -12.18 52.81
C GLY A 35 31.39 -11.92 51.33
N ALA A 36 30.79 -12.77 50.48
CA ALA A 36 30.55 -12.40 49.11
C ALA A 36 29.63 -11.18 49.15
N GLU A 37 30.17 -10.01 48.82
CA GLU A 37 29.36 -8.86 48.48
C GLU A 37 28.39 -9.31 47.39
N ALA A 38 27.08 -9.23 47.67
CA ALA A 38 26.09 -9.55 46.67
C ALA A 38 26.34 -8.61 45.49
N GLU A 39 26.59 -9.16 44.29
CA GLU A 39 26.73 -8.32 43.10
C GLU A 39 25.50 -7.40 43.02
N PRO A 40 25.70 -6.09 42.82
CA PRO A 40 24.59 -5.17 42.77
C PRO A 40 23.65 -5.63 41.65
N SER A 41 22.37 -5.85 42.00
CA SER A 41 21.35 -6.16 41.00
C SER A 41 21.47 -5.16 39.86
N PRO A 42 21.56 -5.60 38.59
CA PRO A 42 21.75 -4.69 37.48
C PRO A 42 20.65 -3.64 37.49
N GLU A 43 21.03 -2.38 37.32
CA GLU A 43 20.04 -1.30 37.27
C GLU A 43 19.04 -1.57 36.15
N PRO A 44 17.74 -1.28 36.36
CA PRO A 44 16.73 -1.50 35.33
C PRO A 44 17.07 -0.63 34.10
N PRO A 45 17.01 -1.19 32.89
CA PRO A 45 17.40 -0.49 31.67
C PRO A 45 16.57 0.78 31.49
N THR A 46 17.19 1.84 30.97
CA THR A 46 16.52 3.13 30.70
C THR A 46 15.25 2.95 29.87
N LEU A 47 15.29 2.06 28.88
CA LEU A 47 14.16 1.73 28.01
C LEU A 47 14.22 0.26 27.58
N VAL A 48 13.08 -0.28 27.18
CA VAL A 48 12.96 -1.61 26.58
C VAL A 48 12.27 -1.45 25.23
N ARG A 49 13.01 -1.72 24.15
CA ARG A 49 12.51 -1.60 22.77
C ARG A 49 11.60 -2.77 22.40
N ARG A 50 10.73 -2.52 21.44
CA ARG A 50 10.00 -3.53 20.66
C ARG A 50 10.64 -3.64 19.28
N THR A 51 10.55 -4.81 18.67
CA THR A 51 10.85 -5.01 17.25
C THR A 51 9.51 -5.27 16.56
N PRO A 52 8.97 -4.29 15.80
CA PRO A 52 7.81 -4.51 14.96
C PRO A 52 8.07 -5.67 13.97
N THR A 53 7.03 -6.42 13.64
CA THR A 53 7.05 -7.47 12.60
C THR A 53 6.14 -7.14 11.44
N ASP A 54 5.11 -6.34 11.70
CA ASP A 54 4.03 -6.02 10.78
C ASP A 54 4.04 -4.52 10.48
N SER A 55 3.63 -4.16 9.27
CA SER A 55 3.50 -2.77 8.84
C SER A 55 2.28 -2.09 9.48
N SER A 56 2.29 -0.77 9.68
CA SER A 56 1.26 -0.05 10.46
C SER A 56 0.98 1.38 9.99
N SER A 57 -0.29 1.76 9.88
CA SER A 57 -0.72 3.14 9.65
C SER A 57 -1.02 3.86 10.98
N LEU A 58 -0.52 5.08 11.15
CA LEU A 58 -0.78 5.95 12.29
C LEU A 58 -1.58 7.18 11.85
N SER A 59 -2.62 7.55 12.60
CA SER A 59 -3.39 8.77 12.31
C SER A 59 -3.96 9.46 13.56
N GLY A 60 -4.57 10.62 13.34
CA GLY A 60 -5.17 11.46 14.37
C GLY A 60 -4.42 12.78 14.54
N ASP A 61 -4.47 13.34 15.75
CA ASP A 61 -3.65 14.50 16.12
C ASP A 61 -2.20 14.10 16.44
N ALA A 62 -1.34 15.11 16.63
CA ALA A 62 0.08 14.93 16.91
C ALA A 62 0.34 14.08 18.17
N ALA A 63 -0.52 14.19 19.19
CA ALA A 63 -0.40 13.43 20.44
C ALA A 63 -0.78 11.95 20.24
N ALA A 64 -1.87 11.69 19.49
CA ALA A 64 -2.28 10.34 19.13
C ALA A 64 -1.21 9.61 18.31
N ALA A 65 -0.64 10.27 17.29
CA ALA A 65 0.39 9.68 16.45
C ALA A 65 1.71 9.43 17.20
N ALA A 66 2.16 10.38 18.03
CA ALA A 66 3.36 10.22 18.87
C ALA A 66 3.20 9.07 19.88
N ALA A 67 2.05 8.99 20.56
CA ALA A 67 1.74 7.92 21.48
C ALA A 67 1.67 6.55 20.77
N ALA A 68 1.00 6.47 19.62
CA ALA A 68 0.87 5.23 18.87
C ALA A 68 2.21 4.71 18.34
N LEU A 69 3.09 5.60 17.84
CA LEU A 69 4.45 5.24 17.44
C LEU A 69 5.31 4.75 18.61
N SER A 70 5.23 5.43 19.76
CA SER A 70 5.88 4.95 20.99
C SER A 70 5.32 3.57 21.42
N GLY A 71 4.02 3.34 21.20
CA GLY A 71 3.36 2.05 21.27
C GLY A 71 4.00 0.97 20.38
N LEU A 72 4.35 1.30 19.14
CA LEU A 72 5.04 0.38 18.22
C LEU A 72 6.48 0.07 18.66
N LEU A 73 7.24 1.09 19.08
CA LEU A 73 8.69 1.01 19.28
C LEU A 73 9.14 0.67 20.70
N LEU A 74 8.30 0.88 21.73
CA LEU A 74 8.72 0.76 23.13
C LEU A 74 7.76 -0.10 23.96
N GLN A 75 8.33 -0.99 24.76
CA GLN A 75 7.63 -1.68 25.83
C GLN A 75 7.57 -0.83 27.11
N SER A 76 8.65 -0.12 27.42
CA SER A 76 8.75 0.80 28.56
C SER A 76 9.88 1.81 28.34
N SER A 77 9.77 3.00 28.94
CA SER A 77 10.85 3.99 29.01
C SER A 77 10.77 4.73 30.33
N ARG A 78 11.89 4.80 31.06
CA ARG A 78 12.02 5.55 32.32
C ARG A 78 12.06 7.06 32.10
N VAL A 79 12.24 7.52 30.86
CA VAL A 79 12.28 8.93 30.48
C VAL A 79 11.41 9.17 29.25
N ALA A 80 10.72 10.31 29.21
CA ALA A 80 10.07 10.81 28.01
C ALA A 80 10.33 12.31 27.86
N VAL A 81 10.40 12.79 26.62
CA VAL A 81 10.40 14.22 26.29
C VAL A 81 8.96 14.66 26.04
N LEU A 82 8.57 15.82 26.57
CA LEU A 82 7.27 16.45 26.33
C LEU A 82 7.48 17.82 25.69
N THR A 83 6.73 18.13 24.63
CA THR A 83 6.79 19.45 23.98
C THR A 83 5.46 19.81 23.32
N GLY A 84 5.25 21.10 23.06
CA GLY A 84 4.12 21.60 22.27
C GLY A 84 4.44 21.67 20.78
N ASP A 85 3.54 22.25 19.99
CA ASP A 85 3.65 22.33 18.52
C ASP A 85 4.57 23.47 18.02
N GLU A 86 5.26 24.20 18.91
CA GLU A 86 6.20 25.25 18.50
C GLU A 86 7.47 24.65 17.90
N ALA A 87 7.70 24.89 16.60
CA ALA A 87 8.83 24.33 15.84
C ALA A 87 10.22 24.52 16.50
N ALA A 88 10.45 25.61 17.24
CA ALA A 88 11.70 25.82 17.97
C ALA A 88 11.84 24.84 19.16
N ALA A 89 10.77 24.68 19.95
CA ALA A 89 10.72 23.73 21.05
C ALA A 89 10.83 22.29 20.54
N LEU A 90 10.13 21.97 19.46
CA LEU A 90 10.11 20.65 18.85
C LEU A 90 11.46 20.25 18.22
N GLY A 91 12.18 21.19 17.59
CA GLY A 91 13.55 20.97 17.13
C GLY A 91 14.50 20.64 18.29
N THR A 92 14.45 21.42 19.38
CA THR A 92 15.23 21.16 20.60
C THR A 92 14.84 19.82 21.25
N ALA A 93 13.55 19.46 21.25
CA ALA A 93 13.05 18.19 21.74
C ALA A 93 13.55 17.01 20.92
N ALA A 94 13.62 17.12 19.59
CA ALA A 94 14.13 16.09 18.69
C ALA A 94 15.64 15.87 18.87
N GLU A 95 16.44 16.93 18.97
CA GLU A 95 17.88 16.82 19.27
C GLU A 95 18.11 16.14 20.65
N LEU A 96 17.35 16.55 21.66
CA LEU A 96 17.46 16.01 23.02
C LEU A 96 17.03 14.53 23.08
N ALA A 97 15.93 14.19 22.41
CA ALA A 97 15.44 12.83 22.31
C ALA A 97 16.45 11.92 21.60
N SER A 98 17.11 12.40 20.54
CA SER A 98 18.18 11.68 19.85
C SER A 98 19.40 11.45 20.76
N ALA A 99 19.84 12.49 21.49
CA ALA A 99 20.94 12.39 22.44
C ALA A 99 20.64 11.50 23.67
N GLY A 100 19.39 11.48 24.13
CA GLY A 100 18.93 10.67 25.25
C GLY A 100 18.43 9.27 24.88
N GLN A 101 18.14 9.01 23.60
CA GLN A 101 17.39 7.85 23.11
C GLN A 101 15.97 7.74 23.73
N TRP A 102 15.21 8.84 23.74
CA TRP A 102 13.91 8.93 24.41
C TRP A 102 12.73 9.13 23.43
N PRO A 103 11.51 8.68 23.75
CA PRO A 103 10.31 9.07 23.00
C PRO A 103 9.98 10.55 23.23
N VAL A 104 9.41 11.20 22.22
CA VAL A 104 8.83 12.55 22.25
C VAL A 104 7.31 12.43 22.24
N LEU A 105 6.65 13.03 23.22
CA LEU A 105 5.20 13.10 23.33
C LEU A 105 4.74 14.57 23.26
N VAL A 106 3.47 14.76 22.89
CA VAL A 106 2.90 16.11 22.68
C VAL A 106 2.05 16.53 23.86
N GLY A 107 2.24 17.77 24.32
CA GLY A 107 1.39 18.40 25.32
C GLY A 107 2.01 19.63 25.96
N GLU A 108 1.14 20.52 26.44
CA GLU A 108 1.50 21.80 27.07
C GLU A 108 0.99 21.86 28.50
N ALA A 109 1.71 22.54 29.39
CA ALA A 109 1.33 22.71 30.79
C ALA A 109 0.12 23.64 30.97
N ALA A 110 -0.06 24.59 30.04
CA ALA A 110 -1.14 25.58 30.06
C ALA A 110 -2.55 24.96 29.87
N THR A 111 -2.63 23.71 29.43
CA THR A 111 -3.88 22.97 29.21
C THR A 111 -3.83 21.59 29.89
N PRO A 112 -4.97 20.89 30.04
CA PRO A 112 -4.96 19.49 30.40
C PRO A 112 -4.27 18.67 29.30
N LEU A 113 -3.28 17.85 29.68
CA LEU A 113 -2.55 17.00 28.74
C LEU A 113 -3.51 16.07 27.96
N PRO A 114 -3.24 15.79 26.67
CA PRO A 114 -4.00 14.82 25.89
C PRO A 114 -4.07 13.47 26.60
N SER A 115 -5.23 12.81 26.56
CA SER A 115 -5.43 11.47 27.15
C SER A 115 -4.40 10.46 26.63
N GLN A 116 -4.11 10.52 25.33
CA GLN A 116 -3.15 9.66 24.65
C GLN A 116 -1.73 9.83 25.21
N THR A 117 -1.34 11.06 25.56
CA THR A 117 -0.06 11.36 26.20
C THR A 117 -0.03 10.84 27.64
N LEU A 118 -1.10 11.00 28.42
CA LEU A 118 -1.18 10.50 29.80
C LEU A 118 -1.17 8.97 29.86
N ASP A 119 -2.00 8.31 29.05
CA ASP A 119 -2.08 6.84 28.95
C ASP A 119 -0.72 6.25 28.52
N GLU A 120 0.00 6.93 27.61
CA GLU A 120 1.31 6.50 27.14
C GLU A 120 2.42 6.70 28.19
N LEU A 121 2.41 7.81 28.95
CA LEU A 121 3.33 8.01 30.08
C LEU A 121 3.16 6.93 31.16
N GLU A 122 1.92 6.56 31.48
CA GLU A 122 1.62 5.45 32.40
C GLU A 122 2.07 4.10 31.83
N ARG A 123 1.75 3.81 30.57
CA ARG A 123 2.14 2.56 29.88
C ARG A 123 3.65 2.38 29.84
N LEU A 124 4.40 3.44 29.54
CA LEU A 124 5.85 3.44 29.48
C LEU A 124 6.50 3.31 30.87
N ARG A 125 5.78 3.71 31.93
CA ARG A 125 6.27 3.83 33.32
C ARG A 125 7.39 4.86 33.44
N VAL A 126 7.13 6.05 32.92
CA VAL A 126 8.07 7.17 32.98
C VAL A 126 8.38 7.54 34.43
N GLU A 127 9.66 7.71 34.75
CA GLU A 127 10.19 8.18 36.04
C GLU A 127 10.71 9.62 35.97
N TYR A 128 11.03 10.11 34.77
CA TYR A 128 11.54 11.46 34.49
C TYR A 128 10.85 12.04 33.26
N LEU A 129 10.30 13.25 33.38
CA LEU A 129 9.67 13.96 32.27
C LEU A 129 10.51 15.19 31.92
N VAL A 130 11.11 15.22 30.73
CA VAL A 130 11.90 16.36 30.27
C VAL A 130 11.04 17.21 29.33
N VAL A 131 10.72 18.42 29.76
CA VAL A 131 9.74 19.30 29.10
C VAL A 131 10.47 20.39 28.35
N VAL A 132 10.17 20.58 27.06
CA VAL A 132 10.87 21.54 26.20
C VAL A 132 9.91 22.61 25.69
N GLY A 133 10.29 23.87 25.91
CA GLY A 133 9.55 25.05 25.45
C GLY A 133 8.67 25.73 26.48
N GLU A 134 8.48 25.10 27.63
CA GLU A 134 7.61 25.59 28.70
C GLU A 134 8.28 26.60 29.65
N ALA A 135 7.44 27.33 30.40
CA ALA A 135 7.93 28.21 31.48
C ALA A 135 8.42 27.37 32.69
N PRO A 136 9.49 27.78 33.42
CA PRO A 136 10.05 26.94 34.49
C PRO A 136 9.09 26.55 35.63
N ASP A 137 8.01 27.30 35.84
CA ASP A 137 6.95 27.01 36.82
C ASP A 137 5.92 25.96 36.34
N ALA A 138 5.94 25.61 35.05
CA ALA A 138 5.16 24.50 34.46
C ALA A 138 5.43 23.15 35.13
N ALA A 139 6.65 22.94 35.66
CA ALA A 139 7.05 21.68 36.30
C ALA A 139 6.07 21.20 37.37
N SER A 140 5.58 22.11 38.21
CA SER A 140 4.62 21.78 39.27
C SER A 140 3.20 21.50 38.75
N GLN A 141 2.83 22.07 37.59
CA GLN A 141 1.55 21.83 36.95
C GLN A 141 1.55 20.46 36.28
N LEU A 142 2.59 20.16 35.50
CA LEU A 142 2.76 18.87 34.83
C LEU A 142 2.93 17.71 35.82
N ALA A 143 3.71 17.89 36.89
CA ALA A 143 3.79 16.91 37.99
C ALA A 143 2.41 16.55 38.57
N ALA A 144 1.55 17.55 38.79
CA ALA A 144 0.19 17.33 39.28
C ALA A 144 -0.74 16.65 38.25
N GLN A 145 -0.49 16.81 36.94
CA GLN A 145 -1.25 16.14 35.89
C GLN A 145 -0.80 14.69 35.65
N THR A 146 0.51 14.41 35.74
CA THR A 146 1.09 13.08 35.46
C THR A 146 1.25 12.20 36.69
N GLY A 147 1.15 12.76 37.90
CA GLY A 147 1.41 12.06 39.16
C GLY A 147 2.90 11.83 39.46
N LEU A 148 3.80 12.50 38.73
CA LEU A 148 5.25 12.47 38.99
C LEU A 148 5.64 13.40 40.14
N GLU A 149 6.76 13.12 40.80
CA GLU A 149 7.34 14.05 41.78
C GLU A 149 7.90 15.30 41.08
N PRO A 150 7.73 16.53 41.63
CA PRO A 150 8.15 17.75 40.96
C PRO A 150 9.65 17.87 40.65
N ASP A 151 10.53 17.14 41.35
CA ASP A 151 11.97 17.09 41.07
C ASP A 151 12.32 16.16 39.87
N ARG A 152 11.35 15.39 39.38
CA ARG A 152 11.44 14.54 38.19
C ARG A 152 10.90 15.18 36.92
N VAL A 153 10.32 16.39 37.02
CA VAL A 153 9.86 17.16 35.86
C VAL A 153 10.84 18.29 35.57
N ILE A 154 11.62 18.15 34.50
CA ILE A 154 12.76 19.02 34.18
C ILE A 154 12.38 19.89 32.99
N VAL A 155 12.17 21.19 33.22
CA VAL A 155 11.79 22.14 32.16
C VAL A 155 13.03 22.79 31.54
N LEU A 156 13.12 22.74 30.21
CA LEU A 156 14.18 23.29 29.37
C LEU A 156 13.60 24.33 28.39
N PRO A 157 14.37 25.39 28.06
CA PRO A 157 13.91 26.43 27.12
C PRO A 157 13.79 25.89 25.69
N ALA A 158 12.89 26.47 24.89
CA ALA A 158 12.72 26.16 23.46
C ALA A 158 13.98 26.37 22.61
N ALA A 159 14.94 27.18 23.09
CA ALA A 159 16.21 27.44 22.43
C ALA A 159 17.35 27.31 23.45
N GLY A 160 18.20 26.30 23.25
CA GLY A 160 19.34 26.01 24.13
C GLY A 160 20.13 24.79 23.65
N PRO A 161 21.22 24.43 24.35
CA PRO A 161 21.96 23.20 24.04
C PRO A 161 21.13 21.97 24.42
N ALA A 162 20.78 21.14 23.44
CA ALA A 162 20.03 19.90 23.61
C ALA A 162 20.90 18.77 24.20
N VAL A 163 21.26 18.89 25.48
CA VAL A 163 22.06 17.92 26.22
C VAL A 163 21.19 17.25 27.29
N PRO A 164 21.21 15.90 27.41
CA PRO A 164 20.54 15.18 28.50
C PRO A 164 20.88 15.77 29.88
N PRO A 165 19.90 16.10 30.74
CA PRO A 165 20.17 16.70 32.04
C PRO A 165 20.93 15.77 32.98
N ASP A 166 21.79 16.35 33.83
CA ASP A 166 22.59 15.59 34.81
C ASP A 166 21.71 14.71 35.71
N GLY A 167 22.01 13.42 35.76
CA GLY A 167 21.28 12.45 36.59
C GLY A 167 19.99 11.89 35.97
N VAL A 168 19.68 12.23 34.71
CA VAL A 168 18.62 11.58 33.93
C VAL A 168 19.21 10.39 33.16
N PRO A 169 18.64 9.17 33.25
CA PRO A 169 19.15 8.00 32.52
C PRO A 169 19.05 8.17 31.00
N VAL A 170 20.15 7.95 30.28
CA VAL A 170 20.16 7.87 28.81
C VAL A 170 19.98 6.42 28.34
N GLY A 171 19.34 6.22 27.20
CA GLY A 171 19.15 4.92 26.58
C GLY A 171 20.33 4.50 25.69
N GLU A 172 20.40 3.22 25.38
CA GLU A 172 21.38 2.70 24.42
C GLU A 172 20.84 2.83 22.98
N PRO A 173 21.69 3.19 22.00
CA PRO A 173 21.34 3.16 20.59
C PRO A 173 20.85 1.78 20.14
N ALA A 174 19.99 1.74 19.13
CA ALA A 174 19.58 0.47 18.52
C ALA A 174 20.71 -0.13 17.65
N ASP A 175 20.82 -1.46 17.62
CA ASP A 175 21.78 -2.20 16.77
C ASP A 175 21.50 -2.07 15.25
N GLY A 176 20.36 -1.51 14.88
CA GLY A 176 19.90 -1.27 13.52
C GLY A 176 18.51 -0.61 13.52
N PRO A 177 17.99 -0.20 12.34
CA PRO A 177 16.67 0.44 12.27
C PRO A 177 15.56 -0.56 12.62
N PRO A 178 14.63 -0.21 13.54
CA PRO A 178 13.49 -1.07 13.89
C PRO A 178 12.36 -1.04 12.85
N LEU A 179 12.24 0.04 12.09
CA LEU A 179 11.27 0.26 11.01
C LEU A 179 11.73 1.41 10.08
N ALA A 180 11.07 1.55 8.93
CA ALA A 180 11.01 2.80 8.16
C ALA A 180 9.68 3.51 8.44
N LEU A 181 9.70 4.83 8.68
CA LEU A 181 8.52 5.67 8.88
C LEU A 181 8.38 6.64 7.71
N ILE A 182 7.23 6.62 7.04
CA ILE A 182 6.84 7.64 6.05
C ILE A 182 5.85 8.60 6.70
N VAL A 183 6.19 9.88 6.74
CA VAL A 183 5.33 10.95 7.24
C VAL A 183 4.78 11.73 6.05
N GLY A 184 3.44 11.79 5.96
CA GLY A 184 2.73 12.44 4.86
C GLY A 184 2.95 13.95 4.81
N ALA A 185 2.97 14.49 3.59
CA ALA A 185 3.06 15.94 3.33
C ALA A 185 2.00 16.75 4.10
N SER A 186 2.42 17.90 4.65
CA SER A 186 1.58 18.82 5.42
C SER A 186 0.92 18.20 6.66
N SER A 187 1.49 17.13 7.23
CA SER A 187 0.97 16.49 8.44
C SER A 187 1.68 17.00 9.70
N SER A 188 0.93 17.22 10.78
CA SER A 188 1.48 17.68 12.07
C SER A 188 2.05 16.51 12.89
N MET A 189 3.00 15.78 12.29
CA MET A 189 3.49 14.49 12.80
C MET A 189 4.94 14.54 13.29
N ASP A 190 5.50 15.75 13.39
CA ASP A 190 6.91 16.01 13.72
C ASP A 190 7.35 15.37 15.05
N ALA A 191 6.49 15.32 16.08
CA ALA A 191 6.80 14.64 17.33
C ALA A 191 6.91 13.10 17.18
N ALA A 192 6.13 12.52 16.27
CA ALA A 192 6.28 11.12 15.89
C ALA A 192 7.56 10.93 15.07
N ALA A 193 7.84 11.77 14.06
CA ALA A 193 9.09 11.74 13.30
C ALA A 193 10.33 11.84 14.21
N ALA A 194 10.32 12.78 15.17
CA ALA A 194 11.37 12.96 16.17
C ALA A 194 11.55 11.72 17.05
N SER A 195 10.45 11.11 17.53
CA SER A 195 10.49 9.85 18.29
C SER A 195 11.07 8.69 17.47
N ALA A 196 10.66 8.54 16.21
CA ALA A 196 11.15 7.50 15.32
C ALA A 196 12.67 7.64 15.11
N ALA A 197 13.13 8.83 14.73
CA ALA A 197 14.55 9.11 14.52
C ALA A 197 15.37 8.93 15.81
N ALA A 198 14.89 9.45 16.95
CA ALA A 198 15.51 9.28 18.26
C ALA A 198 15.62 7.81 18.69
N LEU A 199 14.69 6.96 18.25
CA LEU A 199 14.68 5.53 18.51
C LEU A 199 15.34 4.70 17.38
N GLY A 200 16.00 5.34 16.42
CA GLY A 200 16.84 4.71 15.40
C GLY A 200 16.12 4.27 14.12
N ALA A 201 14.84 4.60 13.94
CA ALA A 201 14.13 4.32 12.70
C ALA A 201 14.59 5.22 11.54
N VAL A 202 14.46 4.72 10.31
CA VAL A 202 14.63 5.54 9.10
C VAL A 202 13.37 6.38 8.94
N VAL A 203 13.49 7.69 8.76
CA VAL A 203 12.33 8.60 8.66
C VAL A 203 12.39 9.36 7.34
N HIS A 204 11.28 9.29 6.59
CA HIS A 204 11.03 10.08 5.38
C HIS A 204 9.88 11.04 5.70
N SER A 205 10.09 12.34 5.54
CA SER A 205 9.14 13.40 5.90
C SER A 205 8.70 14.21 4.70
N GLU A 206 7.49 14.77 4.76
CA GLU A 206 6.84 15.52 3.67
C GLU A 206 6.59 14.71 2.39
N VAL A 207 6.41 13.39 2.53
CA VAL A 207 6.20 12.47 1.41
C VAL A 207 4.74 12.56 0.91
N THR A 208 4.57 12.69 -0.40
CA THR A 208 3.26 12.66 -1.07
C THR A 208 3.00 11.30 -1.73
N ASP A 209 3.97 10.78 -2.49
CA ASP A 209 3.90 9.42 -3.06
C ASP A 209 5.30 8.76 -3.07
N PRO A 210 5.57 7.78 -2.18
CA PRO A 210 6.87 7.13 -2.08
C PRO A 210 7.23 6.27 -3.31
N ARG A 211 6.32 6.12 -4.29
CA ARG A 211 6.58 5.44 -5.56
C ARG A 211 7.18 6.36 -6.62
N GLU A 212 7.03 7.67 -6.43
CA GLU A 212 7.34 8.73 -7.38
C GLU A 212 8.54 9.57 -6.92
N GLU A 213 8.76 9.66 -5.60
CA GLU A 213 9.90 10.32 -4.96
C GLU A 213 11.13 9.39 -4.95
N SER A 214 12.10 9.65 -5.83
CA SER A 214 13.17 8.69 -6.16
C SER A 214 14.11 8.34 -5.00
N ASP A 215 14.37 9.25 -4.08
CA ASP A 215 15.18 9.00 -2.89
C ASP A 215 14.45 8.15 -1.84
N VAL A 216 13.14 8.37 -1.67
CA VAL A 216 12.27 7.54 -0.83
C VAL A 216 12.11 6.15 -1.45
N PHE A 217 11.85 6.06 -2.76
CA PHE A 217 11.68 4.81 -3.49
C PHE A 217 12.92 3.90 -3.38
N GLU A 218 14.10 4.42 -3.71
CA GLU A 218 15.36 3.66 -3.63
C GLU A 218 15.71 3.28 -2.18
N ALA A 219 15.45 4.15 -1.20
CA ALA A 219 15.69 3.83 0.21
C ALA A 219 14.82 2.67 0.70
N LEU A 220 13.51 2.71 0.44
CA LEU A 220 12.59 1.63 0.79
C LEU A 220 12.98 0.32 0.11
N ARG A 221 13.25 0.37 -1.20
CA ARG A 221 13.60 -0.79 -2.02
C ARG A 221 14.95 -1.42 -1.64
N SER A 222 15.84 -0.66 -1.00
CA SER A 222 17.10 -1.18 -0.46
C SER A 222 16.94 -2.07 0.78
N GLU A 223 15.84 -1.90 1.53
CA GLU A 223 15.54 -2.63 2.77
C GLU A 223 14.15 -3.30 2.72
N PRO A 224 13.93 -4.30 1.83
CA PRO A 224 12.60 -4.84 1.54
C PRO A 224 11.99 -5.70 2.67
N ALA A 225 12.77 -6.00 3.71
CA ALA A 225 12.36 -6.76 4.89
C ALA A 225 12.16 -5.88 6.14
N LEU A 226 12.43 -4.57 6.05
CA LEU A 226 12.26 -3.63 7.17
C LEU A 226 10.76 -3.30 7.33
N PRO A 227 10.17 -3.41 8.54
CA PRO A 227 8.76 -3.07 8.75
C PRO A 227 8.48 -1.62 8.36
N LEU A 228 7.32 -1.37 7.76
CA LEU A 228 6.91 -0.03 7.31
C LEU A 228 5.85 0.56 8.23
N ALA A 229 6.10 1.74 8.77
CA ALA A 229 5.07 2.56 9.40
C ALA A 229 4.76 3.79 8.54
N THR A 230 3.53 4.29 8.61
CA THR A 230 3.14 5.58 8.01
C THR A 230 2.43 6.47 9.02
N ALA A 231 2.51 7.78 8.84
CA ALA A 231 1.79 8.75 9.67
C ALA A 231 1.19 9.88 8.82
N ALA A 232 -0.10 10.16 9.01
CA ALA A 232 -0.80 11.29 8.43
C ALA A 232 -2.02 11.65 9.29
N SER A 233 -2.55 12.87 9.20
CA SER A 233 -3.65 13.31 10.09
C SER A 233 -4.92 12.48 9.89
N GLU A 234 -5.26 12.16 8.64
CA GLU A 234 -6.43 11.35 8.27
C GLU A 234 -6.05 9.87 8.11
N GLN A 235 -6.89 8.96 8.63
CA GLN A 235 -6.65 7.51 8.56
C GLN A 235 -6.53 7.01 7.12
N SER A 236 -7.38 7.49 6.21
CA SER A 236 -7.34 7.11 4.79
C SER A 236 -6.05 7.56 4.10
N ALA A 237 -5.48 8.70 4.49
CA ALA A 237 -4.20 9.16 3.97
C ALA A 237 -3.03 8.31 4.50
N ALA A 238 -3.07 7.92 5.78
CA ALA A 238 -2.08 7.04 6.39
C ALA A 238 -2.12 5.62 5.76
N GLU A 239 -3.32 5.07 5.54
CA GLU A 239 -3.54 3.80 4.84
C GLU A 239 -3.08 3.85 3.37
N ALA A 240 -3.41 4.93 2.64
CA ALA A 240 -2.95 5.11 1.27
C ALA A 240 -1.41 5.17 1.18
N LEU A 241 -0.76 5.96 2.04
CA LEU A 241 0.71 6.00 2.15
C LEU A 241 1.29 4.62 2.49
N LEU A 242 0.62 3.83 3.32
CA LEU A 242 1.07 2.49 3.69
C LEU A 242 1.09 1.55 2.49
N VAL A 243 0.03 1.58 1.68
CA VAL A 243 -0.04 0.80 0.42
C VAL A 243 1.01 1.28 -0.57
N MET A 244 1.12 2.59 -0.78
CA MET A 244 2.09 3.15 -1.75
C MET A 244 3.54 2.84 -1.35
N GLY A 245 3.87 2.98 -0.06
CA GLY A 245 5.20 2.64 0.47
C GLY A 245 5.48 1.14 0.43
N ALA A 246 4.50 0.30 0.75
CA ALA A 246 4.62 -1.16 0.63
C ALA A 246 4.86 -1.60 -0.82
N MET A 247 4.19 -0.95 -1.78
CA MET A 247 4.38 -1.16 -3.21
C MET A 247 5.79 -0.72 -3.65
N ALA A 248 6.24 0.49 -3.28
CA ALA A 248 7.60 0.97 -3.56
C ALA A 248 8.68 0.00 -3.02
N GLN A 249 8.51 -0.43 -1.77
CA GLN A 249 9.44 -1.28 -1.04
C GLN A 249 9.56 -2.69 -1.64
N ARG A 250 8.44 -3.34 -1.98
CA ARG A 250 8.39 -4.80 -2.19
C ARG A 250 7.89 -5.25 -3.56
N ALA A 251 7.21 -4.38 -4.33
CA ALA A 251 6.64 -4.81 -5.61
C ALA A 251 7.70 -5.04 -6.70
N ALA A 252 7.41 -6.03 -7.55
CA ALA A 252 8.10 -6.21 -8.82
C ALA A 252 7.83 -5.01 -9.73
N GLU A 253 8.83 -4.62 -10.53
CA GLU A 253 8.67 -3.51 -11.46
C GLU A 253 7.82 -3.90 -12.68
N LEU A 254 7.09 -2.91 -13.18
CA LEU A 254 6.33 -2.99 -14.40
C LEU A 254 7.24 -3.00 -15.64
N PRO A 255 6.74 -3.44 -16.80
CA PRO A 255 7.37 -3.14 -18.07
C PRO A 255 7.57 -1.62 -18.23
N GLY A 256 8.79 -1.19 -18.52
CA GLY A 256 9.19 0.23 -18.48
C GLY A 256 9.63 0.74 -17.10
N GLY A 257 9.88 -0.16 -16.15
CA GLY A 257 10.42 0.16 -14.81
C GLY A 257 9.39 0.73 -13.85
N GLY A 258 9.77 0.91 -12.59
CA GLY A 258 8.91 1.47 -11.53
C GLY A 258 7.68 0.61 -11.20
N VAL A 259 6.82 1.10 -10.31
CA VAL A 259 5.67 0.34 -9.77
C VAL A 259 4.29 0.97 -10.05
N THR A 260 4.26 2.19 -10.60
CA THR A 260 3.07 2.92 -11.03
C THR A 260 2.85 2.78 -12.55
N VAL A 261 1.60 2.72 -13.02
CA VAL A 261 1.31 2.62 -14.45
C VAL A 261 1.53 3.97 -15.13
N PHE A 262 0.81 4.99 -14.67
CA PHE A 262 0.82 6.35 -15.22
C PHE A 262 1.32 7.33 -14.14
N PRO A 263 1.96 8.47 -14.49
CA PRO A 263 2.09 9.07 -15.82
C PRO A 263 3.38 8.71 -16.58
N HIS A 264 4.28 7.89 -16.04
CA HIS A 264 5.61 7.67 -16.65
C HIS A 264 5.66 6.67 -17.81
N ARG A 265 4.57 5.93 -18.05
CA ARG A 265 4.44 4.94 -19.12
C ARG A 265 3.14 5.16 -19.89
N ARG A 266 3.17 5.39 -21.21
CA ARG A 266 1.97 5.35 -22.08
C ARG A 266 1.84 3.97 -22.69
N MET A 267 0.66 3.36 -22.62
CA MET A 267 0.45 2.01 -23.15
C MET A 267 -0.09 2.05 -24.57
N VAL A 268 0.47 1.21 -25.44
CA VAL A 268 -0.04 0.98 -26.80
C VAL A 268 -0.32 -0.51 -26.98
N ALA A 269 -1.59 -0.86 -27.15
CA ALA A 269 -2.06 -2.23 -27.11
C ALA A 269 -2.51 -2.76 -28.48
N LEU A 270 -2.34 -4.07 -28.70
CA LEU A 270 -3.13 -4.82 -29.68
C LEU A 270 -4.30 -5.50 -28.99
N TYR A 271 -5.49 -5.40 -29.57
CA TYR A 271 -6.73 -5.97 -29.04
C TYR A 271 -7.07 -7.32 -29.67
N GLY A 272 -7.70 -8.22 -28.90
CA GLY A 272 -8.53 -9.28 -29.45
C GLY A 272 -8.42 -10.64 -28.76
N HIS A 273 -8.99 -11.67 -29.39
CA HIS A 273 -8.95 -13.05 -28.86
C HIS A 273 -7.97 -13.94 -29.66
N PRO A 274 -6.96 -14.56 -29.02
CA PRO A 274 -6.03 -15.48 -29.66
C PRO A 274 -6.68 -16.55 -30.54
N GLY A 275 -6.27 -16.63 -31.79
CA GLY A 275 -6.78 -17.60 -32.77
C GLY A 275 -8.19 -17.33 -33.32
N ALA A 276 -8.79 -16.17 -33.04
CA ALA A 276 -10.07 -15.75 -33.62
C ALA A 276 -9.95 -14.40 -34.36
N PRO A 277 -9.54 -14.38 -35.65
CA PRO A 277 -9.28 -13.14 -36.41
C PRO A 277 -10.45 -12.14 -36.45
N VAL A 278 -11.69 -12.63 -36.35
CA VAL A 278 -12.91 -11.78 -36.33
C VAL A 278 -13.13 -11.04 -35.01
N LEU A 279 -12.25 -11.23 -34.03
CA LEU A 279 -12.28 -10.58 -32.72
C LEU A 279 -11.08 -9.64 -32.50
N GLY A 280 -10.38 -9.24 -33.58
CA GLY A 280 -9.28 -8.28 -33.53
C GLY A 280 -7.89 -8.88 -33.78
N LEU A 281 -6.90 -8.00 -33.82
CA LEU A 281 -5.51 -8.22 -34.23
C LEU A 281 -4.80 -9.41 -33.56
N LEU A 282 -5.05 -9.65 -32.27
CA LEU A 282 -4.47 -10.81 -31.55
C LEU A 282 -4.99 -12.15 -32.07
N GLY A 283 -6.12 -12.16 -32.77
CA GLY A 283 -6.67 -13.33 -33.43
C GLY A 283 -6.04 -13.64 -34.80
N GLU A 284 -5.39 -12.67 -35.44
CA GLU A 284 -4.85 -12.79 -36.81
C GLU A 284 -3.53 -13.56 -36.89
N GLN A 285 -2.80 -13.69 -35.78
CA GLN A 285 -1.39 -14.06 -35.74
C GLN A 285 -1.04 -14.77 -34.41
N ASP A 286 0.17 -15.32 -34.29
CA ASP A 286 0.67 -15.93 -33.05
C ASP A 286 1.22 -14.87 -32.05
N VAL A 287 1.68 -15.33 -30.88
CA VAL A 287 2.15 -14.43 -29.82
C VAL A 287 3.46 -13.76 -30.22
N GLU A 288 4.39 -14.48 -30.86
CA GLU A 288 5.66 -13.93 -31.34
C GLU A 288 5.44 -12.85 -32.40
N ALA A 289 4.56 -13.09 -33.39
CA ALA A 289 4.18 -12.07 -34.36
C ALA A 289 3.45 -10.88 -33.70
N SER A 290 2.66 -11.12 -32.66
CA SER A 290 1.98 -10.05 -31.89
C SER A 290 2.96 -9.16 -31.13
N ILE A 291 4.00 -9.74 -30.51
CA ILE A 291 5.08 -9.00 -29.84
C ILE A 291 5.79 -8.08 -30.86
N VAL A 292 6.12 -8.60 -32.04
CA VAL A 292 6.76 -7.81 -33.11
C VAL A 292 5.83 -6.70 -33.65
N ARG A 293 4.53 -7.00 -33.81
CA ARG A 293 3.55 -6.03 -34.32
C ARG A 293 3.29 -4.90 -33.32
N VAL A 294 3.17 -5.19 -32.02
CA VAL A 294 3.01 -4.14 -31.00
C VAL A 294 4.29 -3.31 -30.84
N GLY A 295 5.47 -3.93 -30.90
CA GLY A 295 6.75 -3.20 -30.92
C GLY A 295 6.85 -2.19 -32.09
N THR A 296 6.34 -2.56 -33.27
CA THR A 296 6.27 -1.66 -34.43
C THR A 296 5.38 -0.42 -34.18
N TYR A 297 4.38 -0.54 -33.31
CA TYR A 297 3.58 0.60 -32.87
C TYR A 297 4.30 1.44 -31.81
N VAL A 298 4.94 0.81 -30.84
CA VAL A 298 5.76 1.48 -29.82
C VAL A 298 6.83 2.36 -30.46
N ASP A 299 7.58 1.82 -31.44
CA ASP A 299 8.60 2.55 -32.21
C ASP A 299 8.06 3.82 -32.91
N ARG A 300 6.76 3.82 -33.28
CA ARG A 300 6.09 4.96 -33.92
C ARG A 300 5.55 5.97 -32.92
N TYR A 301 5.12 5.54 -31.75
CA TYR A 301 4.62 6.42 -30.69
C TYR A 301 5.73 7.07 -29.87
N GLN A 302 6.82 6.36 -29.59
CA GLN A 302 7.90 6.85 -28.73
C GLN A 302 8.53 8.20 -29.15
N PRO A 303 8.71 8.55 -30.44
CA PRO A 303 9.21 9.88 -30.82
C PRO A 303 8.13 10.99 -30.81
N LEU A 304 6.89 10.68 -30.44
CA LEU A 304 5.75 11.61 -30.43
C LEU A 304 5.37 12.09 -29.02
N VAL A 305 5.90 11.45 -27.98
CA VAL A 305 5.59 11.70 -26.56
C VAL A 305 6.87 11.67 -25.72
N GLU A 306 6.83 12.17 -24.49
CA GLU A 306 8.04 12.30 -23.64
C GLU A 306 8.26 11.08 -22.74
N GLU A 307 7.18 10.48 -22.26
CA GLU A 307 7.18 9.31 -21.39
C GLU A 307 7.52 7.99 -22.13
N THR A 308 7.77 6.92 -21.37
CA THR A 308 8.11 5.61 -21.95
C THR A 308 6.88 5.01 -22.61
N VAL A 309 6.98 4.57 -23.87
CA VAL A 309 5.87 3.87 -24.52
C VAL A 309 6.02 2.37 -24.28
N VAL A 310 5.04 1.78 -23.58
CA VAL A 310 5.01 0.37 -23.19
C VAL A 310 4.09 -0.40 -24.13
N PRO A 311 4.55 -1.51 -24.74
CA PRO A 311 3.69 -2.38 -25.52
C PRO A 311 2.69 -3.11 -24.60
N ALA A 312 1.48 -3.33 -25.09
CA ALA A 312 0.47 -4.09 -24.37
C ALA A 312 -0.35 -5.05 -25.25
N PHE A 313 -1.00 -6.02 -24.62
CA PHE A 313 -2.04 -6.85 -25.21
C PHE A 313 -3.34 -6.67 -24.43
N GLU A 314 -4.43 -6.39 -25.12
CA GLU A 314 -5.79 -6.37 -24.56
C GLU A 314 -6.51 -7.64 -25.04
N ILE A 315 -6.41 -8.69 -24.22
CA ILE A 315 -6.83 -10.05 -24.56
C ILE A 315 -8.27 -10.26 -24.12
N ILE A 316 -9.18 -10.51 -25.06
CA ILE A 316 -10.56 -10.89 -24.74
C ILE A 316 -10.55 -12.29 -24.10
N ALA A 317 -10.70 -12.35 -22.79
CA ALA A 317 -10.63 -13.58 -22.03
C ALA A 317 -11.97 -14.33 -22.03
N SER A 318 -13.08 -13.61 -21.83
CA SER A 318 -14.44 -14.10 -22.05
C SER A 318 -15.10 -13.37 -23.22
N VAL A 319 -15.78 -14.10 -24.11
CA VAL A 319 -16.37 -13.54 -25.35
C VAL A 319 -17.89 -13.64 -25.30
N ALA A 320 -18.57 -12.55 -25.63
CA ALA A 320 -20.02 -12.51 -25.75
C ALA A 320 -20.56 -13.47 -26.83
N THR A 321 -21.61 -14.23 -26.52
CA THR A 321 -22.17 -15.23 -27.46
C THR A 321 -23.63 -14.95 -27.82
N ALA A 322 -23.96 -15.04 -29.11
CA ALA A 322 -25.32 -14.76 -29.61
C ALA A 322 -26.41 -15.71 -29.08
N GLY A 323 -26.00 -16.90 -28.61
CA GLY A 323 -26.87 -17.87 -27.95
C GLY A 323 -26.42 -18.14 -26.53
N ALA A 324 -27.35 -18.56 -25.67
CA ALA A 324 -27.02 -19.08 -24.35
C ALA A 324 -26.06 -20.27 -24.46
N GLY A 325 -24.99 -20.25 -23.66
CA GLY A 325 -24.20 -21.45 -23.36
C GLY A 325 -24.94 -22.37 -22.39
N ASP A 326 -24.29 -23.46 -21.97
CA ASP A 326 -24.87 -24.46 -21.05
C ASP A 326 -25.20 -23.87 -19.67
N ASP A 327 -24.55 -22.77 -19.29
CA ASP A 327 -24.76 -21.98 -18.06
C ASP A 327 -25.88 -20.93 -18.19
N GLY A 328 -26.36 -20.66 -19.40
CA GLY A 328 -27.34 -19.61 -19.69
C GLY A 328 -26.78 -18.19 -19.79
N ASN A 329 -25.46 -17.98 -19.72
CA ASN A 329 -24.87 -16.65 -19.51
C ASN A 329 -24.70 -15.79 -20.77
N TYR A 330 -24.75 -16.34 -21.99
CA TYR A 330 -24.44 -15.60 -23.24
C TYR A 330 -23.01 -15.00 -23.24
N SER A 331 -22.11 -15.66 -22.52
CA SER A 331 -20.66 -15.44 -22.54
C SER A 331 -20.01 -16.81 -22.62
N LYS A 332 -18.95 -16.94 -23.40
CA LYS A 332 -18.07 -18.10 -23.37
C LYS A 332 -16.82 -17.69 -22.61
N VAL A 333 -16.53 -18.37 -21.51
CA VAL A 333 -15.31 -18.20 -20.73
C VAL A 333 -14.29 -19.26 -21.17
N TRP A 334 -13.02 -18.90 -21.30
CA TRP A 334 -11.95 -19.82 -21.64
C TRP A 334 -11.11 -20.14 -20.40
N PRO A 335 -10.64 -21.39 -20.21
CA PRO A 335 -9.73 -21.72 -19.12
C PRO A 335 -8.46 -20.84 -19.13
N PRO A 336 -8.02 -20.30 -17.98
CA PRO A 336 -6.83 -19.43 -17.86
C PRO A 336 -5.55 -19.99 -18.49
N GLU A 337 -5.40 -21.31 -18.51
CA GLU A 337 -4.22 -22.01 -19.05
C GLU A 337 -4.01 -21.75 -20.56
N ILE A 338 -5.06 -21.34 -21.28
CA ILE A 338 -4.97 -20.95 -22.69
C ILE A 338 -4.28 -19.58 -22.85
N PHE A 339 -4.44 -18.69 -21.86
CA PHE A 339 -3.82 -17.37 -21.85
C PHE A 339 -2.45 -17.36 -21.16
N ARG A 340 -2.13 -18.36 -20.33
CA ARG A 340 -0.83 -18.49 -19.65
C ARG A 340 0.36 -18.31 -20.60
N ALA A 341 0.36 -18.99 -21.75
CA ALA A 341 1.42 -18.88 -22.75
C ALA A 341 1.57 -17.45 -23.33
N TRP A 342 0.48 -16.69 -23.43
CA TRP A 342 0.51 -15.28 -23.84
C TRP A 342 1.04 -14.38 -22.73
N VAL A 343 0.60 -14.61 -21.48
CA VAL A 343 1.05 -13.86 -20.29
C VAL A 343 2.55 -14.07 -20.03
N ASP A 344 3.05 -15.31 -20.15
CA ASP A 344 4.46 -15.62 -19.94
C ASP A 344 5.35 -15.00 -21.04
N ALA A 345 4.97 -15.14 -22.31
CA ALA A 345 5.70 -14.52 -23.43
C ALA A 345 5.66 -12.98 -23.37
N ALA A 346 4.54 -12.39 -22.93
CA ALA A 346 4.43 -10.96 -22.68
C ALA A 346 5.39 -10.50 -21.57
N LYS A 347 5.51 -11.27 -20.49
CA LYS A 347 6.46 -11.03 -19.38
C LYS A 347 7.91 -10.95 -19.88
N GLU A 348 8.33 -11.96 -20.65
CA GLU A 348 9.69 -12.04 -21.21
C GLU A 348 9.99 -10.90 -22.20
N ALA A 349 8.98 -10.43 -22.93
CA ALA A 349 9.12 -9.37 -23.93
C ALA A 349 8.91 -7.94 -23.39
N GLY A 350 8.58 -7.77 -22.10
CA GLY A 350 8.25 -6.46 -21.54
C GLY A 350 6.93 -5.88 -22.09
N VAL A 351 5.95 -6.74 -22.31
CA VAL A 351 4.58 -6.39 -22.76
C VAL A 351 3.63 -6.50 -21.58
N TYR A 352 2.80 -5.48 -21.35
CA TYR A 352 1.74 -5.52 -20.35
C TYR A 352 0.50 -6.24 -20.89
N VAL A 353 -0.27 -6.93 -20.06
CA VAL A 353 -1.50 -7.63 -20.48
C VAL A 353 -2.70 -7.05 -19.75
N VAL A 354 -3.80 -6.84 -20.46
CA VAL A 354 -5.11 -6.50 -19.91
C VAL A 354 -6.09 -7.59 -20.34
N LEU A 355 -6.75 -8.24 -19.40
CA LEU A 355 -7.75 -9.27 -19.69
C LEU A 355 -9.13 -8.63 -19.82
N ASP A 356 -9.70 -8.60 -21.02
CA ASP A 356 -11.04 -8.08 -21.31
C ASP A 356 -12.11 -9.14 -21.01
N LEU A 357 -13.10 -8.72 -20.21
CA LEU A 357 -14.27 -9.51 -19.86
C LEU A 357 -15.52 -9.02 -20.62
N GLN A 358 -16.14 -9.93 -21.37
CA GLN A 358 -17.45 -9.74 -21.99
C GLN A 358 -18.46 -10.67 -21.28
N PRO A 359 -19.04 -10.27 -20.13
CA PRO A 359 -19.57 -11.22 -19.14
C PRO A 359 -20.93 -11.80 -19.49
N GLY A 360 -21.63 -11.24 -20.47
CA GLY A 360 -23.01 -11.60 -20.75
C GLY A 360 -23.87 -11.31 -19.52
N ARG A 361 -24.57 -12.33 -19.03
CA ARG A 361 -25.45 -12.26 -17.85
C ARG A 361 -24.74 -12.58 -16.54
N SER A 362 -23.49 -13.02 -16.58
CA SER A 362 -22.66 -13.09 -15.38
C SER A 362 -22.31 -11.68 -14.91
N ASP A 363 -21.91 -11.53 -13.66
CA ASP A 363 -21.31 -10.29 -13.15
C ASP A 363 -19.79 -10.29 -13.37
N PHE A 364 -19.19 -9.11 -13.40
CA PHE A 364 -17.75 -8.96 -13.64
C PHE A 364 -16.88 -9.58 -12.55
N LEU A 365 -17.29 -9.52 -11.27
CA LEU A 365 -16.50 -10.07 -10.17
C LEU A 365 -16.43 -11.60 -10.24
N THR A 366 -17.52 -12.26 -10.59
CA THR A 366 -17.57 -13.71 -10.82
C THR A 366 -16.56 -14.12 -11.89
N GLN A 367 -16.54 -13.45 -13.05
CA GLN A 367 -15.58 -13.78 -14.12
C GLN A 367 -14.14 -13.34 -13.82
N ALA A 368 -13.93 -12.21 -13.13
CA ALA A 368 -12.59 -11.78 -12.74
C ALA A 368 -11.89 -12.83 -11.86
N ARG A 369 -12.64 -13.47 -10.96
CA ARG A 369 -12.14 -14.57 -10.11
C ARG A 369 -11.77 -15.84 -10.88
N GLU A 370 -12.36 -16.07 -12.05
CA GLU A 370 -11.95 -17.19 -12.91
C GLU A 370 -10.51 -16.99 -13.44
N TYR A 371 -10.01 -15.75 -13.48
CA TYR A 371 -8.67 -15.39 -13.94
C TYR A 371 -7.71 -14.94 -12.82
N GLU A 372 -8.03 -15.22 -11.55
CA GLU A 372 -7.19 -14.85 -10.39
C GLU A 372 -5.72 -15.30 -10.59
N GLU A 373 -5.50 -16.51 -11.10
CA GLU A 373 -4.16 -17.06 -11.35
C GLU A 373 -3.33 -16.32 -12.41
N LEU A 374 -3.96 -15.48 -13.24
CA LEU A 374 -3.29 -14.56 -14.17
C LEU A 374 -3.21 -13.16 -13.57
N LEU A 375 -4.24 -12.71 -12.86
CA LEU A 375 -4.28 -11.40 -12.23
C LEU A 375 -3.24 -11.23 -11.11
N ILE A 376 -2.76 -12.31 -10.49
CA ILE A 376 -1.62 -12.27 -9.56
C ILE A 376 -0.26 -12.06 -10.23
N GLU A 377 -0.16 -12.05 -11.57
CA GLU A 377 1.07 -11.67 -12.26
C GLU A 377 1.27 -10.13 -12.23
N PRO A 378 2.49 -9.60 -12.03
CA PRO A 378 2.72 -8.16 -11.90
C PRO A 378 2.27 -7.33 -13.12
N HIS A 379 2.47 -7.86 -14.33
CA HIS A 379 2.22 -7.18 -15.61
C HIS A 379 0.81 -7.46 -16.19
N VAL A 380 -0.14 -7.91 -15.36
CA VAL A 380 -1.51 -8.24 -15.79
C VAL A 380 -2.54 -7.35 -15.08
N GLY A 381 -3.35 -6.64 -15.87
CA GLY A 381 -4.54 -5.89 -15.47
C GLY A 381 -5.83 -6.48 -16.04
N LEU A 382 -6.94 -5.75 -15.90
CA LEU A 382 -8.28 -6.20 -16.26
C LEU A 382 -9.01 -5.11 -17.07
N ALA A 383 -9.79 -5.49 -18.07
CA ALA A 383 -10.75 -4.63 -18.75
C ALA A 383 -12.17 -5.16 -18.53
N LEU A 384 -13.09 -4.25 -18.24
CA LEU A 384 -14.51 -4.52 -18.15
C LEU A 384 -15.16 -3.95 -19.42
N ASP A 385 -15.93 -4.77 -20.15
CA ASP A 385 -16.74 -4.32 -21.27
C ASP A 385 -18.25 -4.32 -20.96
N PRO A 386 -18.79 -3.19 -20.46
CA PRO A 386 -20.21 -2.99 -20.23
C PRO A 386 -21.12 -3.21 -21.44
N GLU A 387 -20.67 -3.12 -22.69
CA GLU A 387 -21.56 -3.39 -23.85
C GLU A 387 -22.11 -4.81 -23.79
N TRP A 388 -21.33 -5.75 -23.26
CA TRP A 388 -21.72 -7.15 -23.14
C TRP A 388 -22.30 -7.49 -21.76
N ARG A 389 -22.53 -6.52 -20.88
CA ARG A 389 -23.17 -6.74 -19.57
C ARG A 389 -24.70 -6.73 -19.69
N LEU A 390 -25.31 -7.91 -19.75
CA LEU A 390 -26.73 -8.15 -19.93
C LEU A 390 -27.50 -8.34 -18.62
N GLY A 391 -28.69 -7.75 -18.54
CA GLY A 391 -29.68 -8.13 -17.53
C GLY A 391 -30.26 -9.55 -17.72
N PRO A 392 -30.95 -10.12 -16.71
CA PRO A 392 -31.35 -11.55 -16.68
C PRO A 392 -32.22 -12.05 -17.86
N ASN A 393 -32.92 -11.15 -18.54
CA ASN A 393 -33.80 -11.47 -19.67
C ASN A 393 -33.30 -10.92 -21.01
N GLU A 394 -32.12 -10.29 -21.03
CA GLU A 394 -31.62 -9.53 -22.18
C GLU A 394 -30.76 -10.40 -23.12
N ARG A 395 -30.46 -9.86 -24.30
CA ARG A 395 -29.67 -10.53 -25.34
C ARG A 395 -28.82 -9.51 -26.10
N HIS A 396 -27.61 -9.92 -26.45
CA HIS A 396 -26.71 -9.21 -27.35
C HIS A 396 -27.37 -8.90 -28.69
N LEU A 397 -26.89 -7.85 -29.36
CA LEU A 397 -27.40 -7.33 -30.64
C LEU A 397 -28.86 -6.83 -30.64
N VAL A 398 -29.57 -6.93 -29.51
CA VAL A 398 -30.90 -6.32 -29.29
C VAL A 398 -30.80 -5.08 -28.39
N ARG A 399 -29.91 -5.13 -27.40
CA ARG A 399 -29.60 -4.05 -26.46
C ARG A 399 -28.09 -4.03 -26.22
N ILE A 400 -27.54 -2.82 -26.10
CA ILE A 400 -26.20 -2.56 -25.55
C ILE A 400 -26.33 -2.66 -24.02
N GLY A 401 -25.44 -3.43 -23.41
CA GLY A 401 -25.39 -3.67 -21.98
C GLY A 401 -25.12 -2.42 -21.14
N SER A 402 -25.13 -2.63 -19.84
CA SER A 402 -24.84 -1.60 -18.85
C SER A 402 -24.45 -2.22 -17.52
N VAL A 403 -23.54 -1.57 -16.80
CA VAL A 403 -23.12 -1.92 -15.43
C VAL A 403 -23.29 -0.71 -14.52
N GLU A 404 -23.69 -0.94 -13.26
CA GLU A 404 -23.73 0.09 -12.23
C GLU A 404 -22.35 0.23 -11.56
N ALA A 405 -22.00 1.42 -11.08
CA ALA A 405 -20.72 1.68 -10.42
C ALA A 405 -20.48 0.77 -9.21
N ALA A 406 -21.54 0.31 -8.54
CA ALA A 406 -21.46 -0.66 -7.45
C ALA A 406 -20.80 -2.00 -7.86
N GLU A 407 -21.04 -2.50 -9.08
CA GLU A 407 -20.41 -3.74 -9.57
C GLU A 407 -18.96 -3.48 -10.03
N ILE A 408 -18.67 -2.30 -10.60
CA ILE A 408 -17.29 -1.87 -10.89
C ILE A 408 -16.47 -1.78 -9.59
N ASN A 409 -17.01 -1.18 -8.54
CA ASN A 409 -16.35 -1.00 -7.26
C ASN A 409 -16.08 -2.35 -6.56
N GLN A 410 -16.95 -3.35 -6.73
CA GLN A 410 -16.69 -4.72 -6.26
C GLN A 410 -15.48 -5.37 -6.95
N VAL A 411 -15.22 -5.03 -8.22
CA VAL A 411 -14.03 -5.48 -8.95
C VAL A 411 -12.80 -4.67 -8.53
N SER A 412 -12.92 -3.35 -8.33
CA SER A 412 -11.80 -2.52 -7.87
C SER A 412 -11.33 -2.91 -6.48
N ASP A 413 -12.25 -3.11 -5.52
CA ASP A 413 -11.94 -3.62 -4.18
C ASP A 413 -11.23 -4.99 -4.24
N TYR A 414 -11.66 -5.89 -5.13
CA TYR A 414 -11.04 -7.20 -5.32
C TYR A 414 -9.62 -7.12 -5.93
N LEU A 415 -9.42 -6.32 -6.98
CA LEU A 415 -8.10 -6.14 -7.59
C LEU A 415 -7.12 -5.44 -6.63
N ALA A 416 -7.60 -4.45 -5.86
CA ALA A 416 -6.81 -3.80 -4.82
C ALA A 416 -6.38 -4.80 -3.74
N GLU A 417 -7.25 -5.71 -3.33
CA GLU A 417 -6.90 -6.76 -2.36
C GLU A 417 -5.87 -7.75 -2.90
N LEU A 418 -5.95 -8.14 -4.19
CA LEU A 418 -4.91 -8.95 -4.83
C LEU A 418 -3.55 -8.23 -4.84
N VAL A 419 -3.54 -6.92 -5.12
CA VAL A 419 -2.32 -6.09 -5.11
C VAL A 419 -1.66 -6.07 -3.72
N ARG A 420 -2.45 -5.86 -2.66
CA ARG A 420 -1.96 -5.89 -1.27
C ARG A 420 -1.49 -7.28 -0.82
N THR A 421 -2.23 -8.32 -1.18
CA THR A 421 -1.97 -9.70 -0.73
C THR A 421 -0.72 -10.30 -1.38
N HIS A 422 -0.44 -9.92 -2.62
CA HIS A 422 0.64 -10.51 -3.43
C HIS A 422 1.79 -9.56 -3.74
N ASP A 423 1.85 -8.40 -3.08
CA ASP A 423 2.89 -7.37 -3.25
C ASP A 423 3.09 -6.96 -4.72
N LEU A 424 1.99 -6.67 -5.40
CA LEU A 424 2.00 -6.37 -6.84
C LEU A 424 2.22 -4.87 -7.08
N PRO A 425 2.75 -4.49 -8.27
CA PRO A 425 2.69 -3.11 -8.72
C PRO A 425 1.24 -2.69 -9.02
N GLN A 426 1.04 -1.40 -9.27
CA GLN A 426 -0.25 -0.84 -9.65
C GLN A 426 -0.81 -1.53 -10.90
N LYS A 427 -2.11 -1.86 -10.89
CA LYS A 427 -2.77 -2.56 -12.00
C LYS A 427 -3.65 -1.65 -12.84
N VAL A 428 -3.67 -1.88 -14.14
CA VAL A 428 -4.67 -1.27 -15.03
C VAL A 428 -6.03 -1.90 -14.76
N LEU A 429 -7.04 -1.04 -14.54
CA LEU A 429 -8.46 -1.40 -14.62
C LEU A 429 -9.12 -0.56 -15.71
N THR A 430 -9.29 -1.14 -16.90
CA THR A 430 -9.92 -0.48 -18.04
C THR A 430 -11.44 -0.62 -17.96
N LEU A 431 -12.14 0.48 -18.21
CA LEU A 431 -13.60 0.55 -18.33
C LEU A 431 -13.94 0.98 -19.75
N HIS A 432 -14.41 0.04 -20.59
CA HIS A 432 -14.83 0.38 -21.95
C HIS A 432 -16.13 1.19 -21.94
N GLN A 433 -16.14 2.31 -22.65
CA GLN A 433 -17.33 3.14 -22.79
C GLN A 433 -17.36 3.88 -24.12
N PHE A 434 -18.51 3.84 -24.80
CA PHE A 434 -18.84 4.74 -25.92
C PHE A 434 -20.23 5.37 -25.80
N ARG A 435 -20.98 5.03 -24.74
CA ARG A 435 -22.25 5.67 -24.38
C ARG A 435 -22.32 5.87 -22.87
N VAL A 436 -22.80 7.04 -22.44
CA VAL A 436 -23.04 7.33 -21.01
C VAL A 436 -23.89 6.25 -20.34
N SER A 437 -24.92 5.73 -21.04
CA SER A 437 -25.81 4.69 -20.52
C SER A 437 -25.17 3.33 -20.20
N MET A 438 -23.92 3.09 -20.63
CA MET A 438 -23.18 1.87 -20.29
C MET A 438 -22.72 1.86 -18.82
N ILE A 439 -22.46 3.03 -18.25
CA ILE A 439 -22.10 3.24 -16.84
C ILE A 439 -22.89 4.48 -16.39
N PRO A 440 -24.18 4.32 -16.02
CA PRO A 440 -25.12 5.44 -15.87
C PRO A 440 -24.86 6.31 -14.64
N ASP A 441 -24.13 5.77 -13.67
CA ASP A 441 -23.78 6.32 -12.35
C ASP A 441 -22.25 6.39 -12.16
N ARG A 442 -21.51 6.64 -13.26
CA ARG A 442 -20.04 6.65 -13.32
C ARG A 442 -19.37 7.59 -12.30
N ASP A 443 -20.07 8.63 -11.85
CA ASP A 443 -19.65 9.54 -10.78
C ASP A 443 -19.46 8.85 -9.41
N GLN A 444 -20.00 7.64 -9.24
CA GLN A 444 -19.85 6.80 -8.05
C GLN A 444 -18.77 5.71 -8.18
N VAL A 445 -18.01 5.68 -9.28
CA VAL A 445 -16.86 4.77 -9.42
C VAL A 445 -15.73 5.24 -8.51
N ARG A 446 -15.24 4.34 -7.67
CA ARG A 446 -14.17 4.59 -6.69
C ARG A 446 -12.80 4.62 -7.36
N THR A 447 -12.19 5.81 -7.37
CA THR A 447 -10.88 6.10 -7.96
C THR A 447 -9.84 6.48 -6.92
N ASP A 448 -10.14 6.22 -5.64
CA ASP A 448 -9.31 6.42 -4.45
C ASP A 448 -8.33 5.26 -4.18
N HIS A 449 -8.35 4.19 -4.99
CA HIS A 449 -7.48 3.02 -4.87
C HIS A 449 -6.04 3.31 -5.35
N PRO A 450 -5.02 3.46 -4.47
CA PRO A 450 -3.63 3.60 -4.90
C PRO A 450 -3.11 2.37 -5.65
N GLU A 451 -3.76 1.21 -5.48
CA GLU A 451 -3.44 -0.06 -6.14
C GLU A 451 -3.78 -0.06 -7.65
N LEU A 452 -4.62 0.86 -8.12
CA LEU A 452 -5.20 0.80 -9.46
C LEU A 452 -4.94 2.06 -10.27
N ALA A 453 -4.73 1.87 -11.57
CA ALA A 453 -4.81 2.88 -12.60
C ALA A 453 -6.11 2.65 -13.38
N ILE A 454 -7.18 3.34 -12.99
CA ILE A 454 -8.49 3.19 -13.63
C ILE A 454 -8.50 3.99 -14.93
N VAL A 455 -8.74 3.33 -16.07
CA VAL A 455 -8.75 3.93 -17.40
C VAL A 455 -10.18 3.95 -17.94
N LEU A 456 -10.75 5.13 -18.20
CA LEU A 456 -11.95 5.21 -19.03
C LEU A 456 -11.55 5.17 -20.51
N HIS A 457 -11.93 4.10 -21.20
CA HIS A 457 -11.48 3.81 -22.56
C HIS A 457 -12.59 4.06 -23.58
N ALA A 458 -12.34 4.99 -24.50
CA ALA A 458 -13.28 5.40 -25.53
C ALA A 458 -13.40 4.35 -26.64
N ASP A 459 -14.27 3.37 -26.40
CA ASP A 459 -14.40 2.17 -27.21
C ASP A 459 -15.48 2.30 -28.30
N GLY A 460 -15.42 3.41 -29.06
CA GLY A 460 -16.40 3.74 -30.08
C GLY A 460 -15.79 3.79 -31.48
N GLN A 461 -16.33 3.03 -32.43
CA GLN A 461 -15.90 3.02 -33.83
C GLN A 461 -16.65 4.04 -34.71
N GLY A 462 -16.04 4.44 -35.83
CA GLY A 462 -16.73 5.12 -36.92
C GLY A 462 -15.99 6.31 -37.53
N SER A 463 -16.72 7.33 -37.98
CA SER A 463 -16.09 8.52 -38.55
C SER A 463 -15.39 9.34 -37.47
N GLN A 464 -14.24 9.94 -37.80
CA GLN A 464 -13.45 10.71 -36.84
C GLN A 464 -14.23 11.83 -36.12
N PRO A 465 -15.14 12.59 -36.77
CA PRO A 465 -16.01 13.53 -36.06
C PRO A 465 -16.89 12.86 -35.00
N ALA A 466 -17.46 11.68 -35.29
CA ALA A 466 -18.31 10.96 -34.34
C ALA A 466 -17.51 10.44 -33.14
N LYS A 467 -16.28 9.94 -33.37
CA LYS A 467 -15.39 9.49 -32.29
C LYS A 467 -14.91 10.64 -31.39
N GLN A 468 -14.57 11.77 -31.99
CA GLN A 468 -14.21 12.99 -31.28
C GLN A 468 -15.39 13.56 -30.47
N ASP A 469 -16.62 13.43 -30.98
CA ASP A 469 -17.84 13.77 -30.22
C ASP A 469 -18.07 12.81 -29.03
N THR A 470 -17.88 11.49 -29.21
CA THR A 470 -17.91 10.51 -28.12
C THR A 470 -16.87 10.84 -27.07
N TRP A 471 -15.61 11.04 -27.46
CA TRP A 471 -14.50 11.43 -26.58
C TRP A 471 -14.80 12.70 -25.78
N ARG A 472 -15.31 13.74 -26.45
CA ARG A 472 -15.72 14.99 -25.81
C ARG A 472 -16.83 14.79 -24.78
N VAL A 473 -17.77 13.86 -24.99
CA VAL A 473 -18.83 13.52 -24.03
C VAL A 473 -18.30 12.67 -22.87
N LEU A 474 -17.49 11.66 -23.14
CA LEU A 474 -16.97 10.77 -22.10
C LEU A 474 -16.14 11.52 -21.05
N LYS A 475 -15.40 12.55 -21.47
CA LYS A 475 -14.61 13.43 -20.60
C LYS A 475 -15.40 14.41 -19.73
N GLN A 476 -16.71 14.53 -19.93
CA GLN A 476 -17.53 15.39 -19.06
C GLN A 476 -17.75 14.67 -17.73
N ASP A 477 -17.60 15.40 -16.63
CA ASP A 477 -17.87 14.91 -15.27
C ASP A 477 -17.16 13.56 -14.99
N LEU A 478 -15.86 13.50 -15.31
CA LEU A 478 -14.98 12.40 -14.91
C LEU A 478 -14.67 12.51 -13.42
N PRO A 479 -14.73 11.39 -12.65
CA PRO A 479 -14.08 11.31 -11.36
C PRO A 479 -12.59 11.66 -11.44
N GLU A 480 -12.08 12.28 -10.38
CA GLU A 480 -10.64 12.53 -10.23
C GLU A 480 -9.86 11.20 -10.26
N ASN A 481 -8.59 11.24 -10.64
CA ASN A 481 -7.71 10.07 -10.82
C ASN A 481 -8.12 9.04 -11.90
N MET A 482 -9.17 9.29 -12.71
CA MET A 482 -9.38 8.52 -13.94
C MET A 482 -8.39 8.92 -15.03
N TRP A 483 -7.69 7.92 -15.57
CA TRP A 483 -6.92 8.01 -16.79
C TRP A 483 -7.85 7.82 -18.00
N LEU A 484 -7.40 8.26 -19.17
CA LEU A 484 -8.21 8.22 -20.40
C LEU A 484 -7.51 7.38 -21.46
N GLY A 485 -8.28 6.58 -22.18
CA GLY A 485 -7.77 5.75 -23.28
C GLY A 485 -8.66 5.77 -24.53
N TRP A 486 -8.13 5.32 -25.66
CA TRP A 486 -8.76 5.45 -26.98
C TRP A 486 -8.49 4.22 -27.84
N LYS A 487 -9.55 3.58 -28.36
CA LYS A 487 -9.41 2.51 -29.35
C LYS A 487 -9.36 3.09 -30.76
N ASN A 488 -8.45 2.59 -31.60
CA ASN A 488 -8.46 2.77 -33.05
C ASN A 488 -8.94 1.45 -33.70
N PHE A 489 -9.91 1.53 -34.61
CA PHE A 489 -10.44 0.36 -35.33
C PHE A 489 -9.92 0.36 -36.77
N TYR A 490 -9.31 -0.73 -37.22
CA TYR A 490 -8.66 -0.80 -38.53
C TYR A 490 -9.61 -0.62 -39.71
N ASP A 491 -10.76 -1.32 -39.69
CA ASP A 491 -11.70 -1.38 -40.82
C ASP A 491 -12.95 -0.53 -40.58
N GLU A 492 -13.33 -0.31 -39.31
CA GLU A 492 -14.55 0.41 -38.93
C GLU A 492 -14.35 1.93 -38.76
N ASP A 493 -13.11 2.38 -38.50
CA ASP A 493 -12.80 3.81 -38.53
C ASP A 493 -12.50 4.27 -39.96
N ALA A 494 -13.29 5.23 -40.45
CA ALA A 494 -13.25 5.66 -41.85
C ALA A 494 -12.87 7.16 -41.99
N PRO A 495 -11.58 7.50 -42.16
CA PRO A 495 -10.38 6.65 -41.99
C PRO A 495 -9.97 6.52 -40.51
N MET A 496 -9.26 5.44 -40.16
CA MET A 496 -8.52 5.31 -38.90
C MET A 496 -7.43 6.39 -38.77
N LEU A 497 -7.18 6.86 -37.55
CA LEU A 497 -6.04 7.76 -37.28
C LEU A 497 -4.72 6.99 -37.34
N THR A 498 -3.69 7.61 -37.90
CA THR A 498 -2.30 7.17 -37.68
C THR A 498 -1.83 7.58 -36.28
N PRO A 499 -0.79 6.94 -35.69
CA PRO A 499 -0.19 7.36 -34.42
C PRO A 499 0.06 8.88 -34.30
N GLU A 500 0.61 9.48 -35.37
CA GLU A 500 0.89 10.91 -35.44
C GLU A 500 -0.38 11.76 -35.39
N GLN A 501 -1.49 11.24 -35.92
CA GLN A 501 -2.80 11.88 -35.85
C GLN A 501 -3.52 11.62 -34.53
N THR A 502 -3.37 10.44 -33.91
CA THR A 502 -3.92 10.14 -32.58
C THR A 502 -3.32 11.12 -31.55
N VAL A 503 -2.00 11.26 -31.51
CA VAL A 503 -1.32 12.21 -30.61
C VAL A 503 -1.69 13.67 -30.92
N ALA A 504 -1.79 14.05 -32.21
CA ALA A 504 -2.04 15.45 -32.58
C ALA A 504 -3.52 15.89 -32.58
N GLN A 505 -4.47 14.96 -32.52
CA GLN A 505 -5.92 15.26 -32.67
C GLN A 505 -6.78 14.77 -31.51
N VAL A 506 -6.35 13.76 -30.74
CA VAL A 506 -7.10 13.31 -29.56
C VAL A 506 -6.52 14.02 -28.34
N GLU A 507 -7.22 15.05 -27.88
CA GLU A 507 -6.79 15.94 -26.79
C GLU A 507 -7.68 15.69 -25.55
N PRO A 508 -7.15 15.45 -24.34
CA PRO A 508 -5.74 15.19 -24.03
C PRO A 508 -5.23 13.88 -24.67
N VAL A 509 -3.92 13.74 -24.83
CA VAL A 509 -3.33 12.55 -25.44
C VAL A 509 -3.70 11.29 -24.60
N PRO A 510 -4.34 10.26 -25.17
CA PRO A 510 -4.84 9.10 -24.41
C PRO A 510 -3.69 8.25 -23.86
N TRP A 511 -3.77 7.89 -22.59
CA TRP A 511 -2.76 7.14 -21.81
C TRP A 511 -2.71 5.65 -22.15
N PHE A 512 -3.84 5.09 -22.56
CA PHE A 512 -3.94 3.73 -23.08
C PHE A 512 -4.53 3.79 -24.49
N ILE A 513 -3.79 3.35 -25.51
CA ILE A 513 -4.24 3.39 -26.90
C ILE A 513 -4.26 1.96 -27.44
N SER A 514 -5.44 1.38 -27.67
CA SER A 514 -5.53 0.04 -28.30
C SER A 514 -5.89 0.09 -29.78
N TYR A 515 -5.49 -0.95 -30.50
CA TYR A 515 -5.79 -1.17 -31.91
C TYR A 515 -6.55 -2.48 -32.07
N GLN A 516 -7.68 -2.44 -32.77
CA GLN A 516 -8.56 -3.58 -33.05
C GLN A 516 -8.74 -3.79 -34.55
#